data_AF-A0A5S5D832-F1
#
_entry.id   AF-A0A5S5D832-F1
#
_cell.length_a   1.000
_cell.length_b   1.000
_cell.length_c   1.000
_cell.angle_alpha   90.00
_cell.angle_beta   90.00
_cell.angle_gamma   90.00
#
_symmetry.space_group_name_H-M   'P 1'
#
loop_
_entity.id
_entity.type
_entity.pdbx_description
1 polymer ?
#
loop_
_entity_poly.entity_id
_entity_poly.type
_entity_poly.pdbx_seq_one_letter_code
_entity_poly.pdbx_strand_id
1 'polypeptide(L)'
;MYITCRATVPASETQVVTAVQELLDRRGSMAHAPVTVAVTDAVALGIAGFFVSRTDSGQLLERLFRGGEVDSAELLEAIAFEKGYASAEGGAALHCLAGWVQAKVHALRAA
;
A
#
# COMPACT_ATOMS: atom_id res chain seq x y z
N MET A 1 4.30 9.76 11.01
CA MET A 1 3.55 9.02 12.05
C MET A 1 3.78 7.55 11.77
N TYR A 2 4.22 6.79 12.75
CA TYR A 2 4.54 5.40 12.52
C TYR A 2 3.28 4.54 12.40
N ILE A 3 3.27 3.66 11.41
CA ILE A 3 2.20 2.70 11.16
C ILE A 3 2.77 1.28 11.16
N THR A 4 1.93 0.32 11.55
CA THR A 4 2.27 -1.09 11.59
C THR A 4 1.30 -1.91 10.74
N CYS A 5 1.84 -2.96 10.13
CA CYS A 5 1.06 -3.98 9.43
C CYS A 5 0.83 -5.15 10.37
N ARG A 6 -0.42 -5.61 10.50
CA ARG A 6 -0.75 -6.75 11.38
C ARG A 6 -0.58 -8.11 10.69
N ALA A 7 -0.55 -8.12 9.36
CA ALA A 7 -0.29 -9.34 8.61
C ALA A 7 1.18 -9.73 8.74
N THR A 8 1.44 -11.04 8.80
CA THR A 8 2.79 -11.61 8.78
C THR A 8 3.06 -12.41 7.50
N VAL A 9 2.03 -12.65 6.70
CA VAL A 9 2.08 -13.39 5.44
C VAL A 9 1.59 -12.46 4.33
N PRO A 10 2.40 -12.19 3.30
CA PRO A 10 1.97 -11.39 2.16
C PRO A 10 0.98 -12.16 1.30
N ALA A 11 0.05 -11.44 0.67
CA ALA A 11 -0.81 -11.99 -0.36
C ALA A 11 0.02 -12.42 -1.57
N SER A 12 -0.39 -13.50 -2.25
CA SER A 12 0.21 -13.92 -3.51
C SER A 12 -0.05 -12.89 -4.63
N GLU A 13 0.70 -12.97 -5.72
CA GLU A 13 0.52 -12.06 -6.86
C GLU A 13 -0.90 -12.07 -7.43
N THR A 14 -1.48 -13.25 -7.62
CA THR A 14 -2.87 -13.36 -8.07
C THR A 14 -3.83 -12.69 -7.09
N GLN A 15 -3.63 -12.88 -5.78
CA GLN A 15 -4.46 -12.24 -4.76
C GLN A 15 -4.32 -10.71 -4.77
N VAL A 16 -3.10 -10.20 -4.98
CA VAL A 16 -2.85 -8.76 -5.09
C VAL A 16 -3.56 -8.18 -6.30
N VAL A 17 -3.41 -8.79 -7.48
CA VAL A 17 -4.05 -8.31 -8.71
C VAL A 17 -5.56 -8.26 -8.56
N THR A 18 -6.18 -9.35 -8.06
CA THR A 18 -7.63 -9.40 -7.83
C THR A 18 -8.08 -8.32 -6.84
N ALA A 19 -7.39 -8.18 -5.70
CA ALA A 19 -7.77 -7.20 -4.68
C ALA A 19 -7.61 -5.75 -5.15
N VAL A 20 -6.58 -5.45 -5.96
CA VAL A 20 -6.39 -4.13 -6.56
C VAL A 20 -7.53 -3.82 -7.52
N GLN A 21 -7.90 -4.75 -8.40
CA GLN A 21 -9.02 -4.59 -9.32
C GLN A 21 -10.34 -4.35 -8.58
N GLU A 22 -10.68 -5.23 -7.64
CA GLU A 22 -11.90 -5.12 -6.83
C GLU A 22 -11.98 -3.79 -6.06
N LEU A 23 -10.86 -3.33 -5.50
CA LEU A 23 -10.82 -2.06 -4.78
C LEU A 23 -11.06 -0.87 -5.71
N LEU A 24 -10.42 -0.87 -6.89
CA LEU A 24 -10.55 0.21 -7.85
C LEU A 24 -11.98 0.28 -8.40
N ASP A 25 -12.59 -0.86 -8.73
CA ASP A 25 -13.98 -0.94 -9.15
C ASP A 25 -14.92 -0.44 -8.05
N ARG A 26 -14.71 -0.90 -6.81
CA ARG A 26 -15.50 -0.45 -5.66
C ARG A 26 -15.41 1.06 -5.45
N ARG A 27 -14.19 1.62 -5.47
CA ARG A 27 -14.00 3.07 -5.30
C ARG A 27 -14.55 3.87 -6.46
N GLY A 28 -14.40 3.37 -7.70
CA GLY A 28 -14.92 4.01 -8.91
C GLY A 28 -16.44 4.07 -8.96
N SER A 29 -17.13 3.12 -8.32
CA SER A 29 -18.60 3.14 -8.20
C SER A 29 -19.14 4.18 -7.20
N MET A 30 -18.28 4.83 -6.42
CA MET A 30 -18.67 5.78 -5.38
C MET A 30 -18.36 7.21 -5.81
N ALA A 31 -19.31 8.13 -5.65
CA ALA A 31 -19.07 9.55 -5.89
C ALA A 31 -17.97 10.12 -4.95
N HIS A 32 -17.95 9.63 -3.70
CA HIS A 32 -16.98 10.02 -2.68
C HIS A 32 -16.58 8.79 -1.85
N ALA A 33 -15.58 8.03 -2.32
CA ALA A 33 -15.10 6.87 -1.58
C ALA A 33 -14.43 7.29 -0.26
N PRO A 34 -14.82 6.73 0.89
CA PRO A 34 -14.19 7.05 2.17
C PRO A 34 -12.77 6.48 2.24
N VAL A 35 -11.88 7.15 2.99
CA VAL A 35 -10.47 6.74 3.15
C VAL A 35 -10.30 5.34 3.75
N THR A 36 -11.31 4.86 4.49
CA THR A 36 -11.33 3.52 5.09
C THR A 36 -11.55 2.40 4.07
N VAL A 37 -11.95 2.71 2.83
CA VAL A 37 -12.03 1.73 1.73
C VAL A 37 -10.64 1.62 1.10
N ALA A 38 -9.88 0.64 1.60
CA ALA A 38 -8.52 0.34 1.20
C ALA A 38 -8.29 -1.19 1.12
N VAL A 39 -7.13 -1.59 0.60
CA VAL A 39 -6.71 -3.00 0.57
C VAL A 39 -6.47 -3.55 1.98
N THR A 40 -6.41 -4.87 2.12
CA THR A 40 -6.06 -5.51 3.40
C THR A 40 -4.56 -5.42 3.69
N ASP A 41 -4.18 -5.66 4.95
CA ASP A 41 -2.78 -5.70 5.39
C ASP A 41 -1.93 -6.70 4.60
N ALA A 42 -2.45 -7.90 4.32
CA ALA A 42 -1.73 -8.91 3.55
C ALA A 42 -1.48 -8.47 2.09
N VAL A 43 -2.45 -7.78 1.48
CA VAL A 43 -2.31 -7.22 0.13
C VAL A 43 -1.33 -6.05 0.13
N ALA A 44 -1.36 -5.19 1.15
CA ALA A 44 -0.38 -4.11 1.30
C ALA A 44 1.05 -4.66 1.38
N LEU A 45 1.28 -5.75 2.12
CA LEU A 45 2.58 -6.44 2.13
C LEU A 45 2.94 -7.03 0.76
N GLY A 46 2.00 -7.71 0.09
CA GLY A 46 2.23 -8.27 -1.23
C GLY A 46 2.66 -7.20 -2.25
N ILE A 47 1.98 -6.05 -2.25
CA ILE A 47 2.35 -4.90 -3.08
C ILE A 47 3.75 -4.40 -2.71
N ALA A 48 4.04 -4.17 -1.43
CA ALA A 48 5.36 -3.71 -1.00
C ALA A 48 6.49 -4.67 -1.44
N GLY A 49 6.24 -5.98 -1.40
CA GLY A 49 7.17 -7.02 -1.84
C GLY A 49 7.57 -6.90 -3.32
N PHE A 50 6.67 -6.44 -4.20
CA PHE A 50 6.99 -6.27 -5.64
C PHE A 50 7.95 -5.12 -5.93
N PHE A 51 8.06 -4.16 -5.02
CA PHE A 51 8.87 -2.95 -5.20
C PHE A 51 10.12 -2.95 -4.31
N VAL A 52 10.47 -4.09 -3.71
CA VAL A 52 11.73 -4.25 -2.96
C VAL A 52 12.90 -4.11 -3.93
N SER A 53 13.82 -3.20 -3.59
CA SER A 53 15.03 -2.98 -4.38
C SER A 53 16.15 -2.37 -3.52
N ARG A 54 17.30 -2.08 -4.13
CA ARG A 54 18.44 -1.45 -3.46
C ARG A 54 18.35 0.09 -3.40
N THR A 55 17.31 0.70 -3.97
CA THR A 55 17.06 2.14 -3.81
C THR A 55 16.57 2.46 -2.41
N ASP A 56 16.69 3.70 -1.98
CA ASP A 56 16.20 4.12 -0.65
C ASP A 56 14.68 3.87 -0.49
N SER A 57 13.90 4.15 -1.54
CA SER A 57 12.47 3.85 -1.61
C SER A 57 12.18 2.35 -1.55
N GLY A 58 12.93 1.53 -2.28
CA GLY A 58 12.81 0.07 -2.26
C GLY A 58 13.17 -0.54 -0.91
N GLN A 59 14.16 0.02 -0.21
CA GLN A 59 14.52 -0.39 1.15
C GLN A 59 13.45 -0.04 2.18
N LEU A 60 12.74 1.07 2.00
CA LEU A 60 11.60 1.42 2.87
C LEU A 60 10.41 0.47 2.66
N LEU A 61 10.13 0.10 1.40
CA LEU A 61 9.13 -0.92 1.06
C LEU A 61 9.52 -2.30 1.59
N GLU A 62 10.82 -2.63 1.59
CA GLU A 62 11.33 -3.85 2.21
C GLU A 62 11.09 -3.89 3.73
N ARG A 63 11.29 -2.78 4.45
CA ARG A 63 10.97 -2.70 5.88
C ARG A 63 9.50 -2.99 6.15
N LEU A 64 8.60 -2.39 5.36
CA LEU A 64 7.17 -2.70 5.47
C LEU A 64 6.89 -4.17 5.17
N PHE A 65 7.44 -4.71 4.07
CA PHE A 65 7.26 -6.11 3.66
C PHE A 65 7.70 -7.10 4.74
N ARG A 66 8.77 -6.79 5.48
CA ARG A 66 9.28 -7.60 6.61
C ARG A 66 8.47 -7.42 7.90
N GLY A 67 7.36 -6.68 7.87
CA GLY A 67 6.51 -6.43 9.03
C GLY A 67 7.06 -5.38 9.99
N GLY A 68 7.99 -4.54 9.54
CA GLY A 68 8.55 -3.45 10.32
C GLY A 68 7.58 -2.29 10.53
N GLU A 69 7.85 -1.50 11.56
CA GLU A 69 7.23 -0.20 11.77
C GLU A 69 7.83 0.81 10.78
N VAL A 70 6.99 1.59 10.11
CA VAL A 70 7.40 2.53 9.05
C VAL A 70 6.73 3.89 9.23
N ASP A 71 7.46 4.97 8.97
CA ASP A 71 6.86 6.31 9.00
C ASP A 71 5.95 6.48 7.77
N SER A 72 4.69 6.85 8.02
CA SER A 72 3.67 7.04 6.98
C SER A 72 4.05 8.07 5.92
N ALA A 73 4.75 9.15 6.30
CA ALA A 73 5.11 10.22 5.38
C ALA A 73 6.25 9.76 4.47
N GLU A 74 7.31 9.19 5.03
CA GLU A 74 8.41 8.60 4.26
C GLU A 74 7.89 7.53 3.30
N LEU A 75 6.96 6.68 3.75
CA LEU A 75 6.40 5.63 2.93
C LEU A 75 5.56 6.21 1.77
N LEU A 76 4.78 7.26 2.00
CA LEU A 76 4.03 7.94 0.94
C LEU A 76 4.96 8.60 -0.09
N GLU A 77 6.08 9.18 0.34
CA GLU A 77 7.10 9.73 -0.55
C GLU A 77 7.76 8.64 -1.39
N ALA A 78 8.16 7.51 -0.78
CA ALA A 78 8.70 6.36 -1.49
C ALA A 78 7.71 5.81 -2.53
N ILE A 79 6.43 5.67 -2.15
CA ILE A 79 5.38 5.24 -3.08
C ILE A 79 5.25 6.23 -4.24
N ALA A 80 5.25 7.55 -3.98
CA ALA A 80 5.16 8.55 -5.04
C ALA A 80 6.36 8.51 -5.99
N PHE A 81 7.56 8.28 -5.46
CA PHE A 81 8.78 8.10 -6.26
C PHE A 81 8.67 6.87 -7.16
N GLU A 82 8.36 5.69 -6.60
CA GLU A 82 8.25 4.44 -7.37
C GLU A 82 7.15 4.52 -8.45
N LYS A 83 6.04 5.22 -8.16
CA LYS A 83 4.98 5.46 -9.15
C LYS A 83 5.46 6.20 -10.39
N GLY A 84 6.51 7.01 -10.30
CA GLY A 84 7.09 7.73 -11.44
C GLY A 84 7.75 6.81 -12.47
N TYR A 85 8.08 5.57 -12.08
CA TYR A 85 8.80 4.59 -12.90
C TYR A 85 8.00 3.30 -13.14
N ALA A 86 6.87 3.13 -12.44
CA ALA A 86 6.05 1.93 -12.53
C ALA A 86 5.27 1.82 -13.86
N SER A 87 4.94 0.59 -14.25
CA SER A 87 3.93 0.36 -15.29
C SER A 87 2.54 0.84 -14.83
N ALA A 88 1.54 0.77 -15.72
CA ALA A 88 0.17 1.12 -15.35
C ALA A 88 -0.36 0.25 -14.18
N GLU A 89 -0.08 -1.05 -14.23
CA GLU A 89 -0.46 -2.04 -13.21
C GLU A 89 0.29 -1.77 -11.90
N GLY A 90 1.60 -1.50 -11.99
CA GLY A 90 2.40 -1.14 -10.83
C GLY A 90 1.95 0.17 -10.19
N GLY A 91 1.61 1.17 -11.01
CA GLY A 91 1.07 2.45 -10.56
C GLY A 91 -0.29 2.32 -9.86
N ALA A 92 -1.14 1.42 -10.35
CA ALA A 92 -2.42 1.07 -9.72
C ALA A 92 -2.20 0.40 -8.35
N ALA A 93 -1.31 -0.59 -8.28
CA ALA A 93 -0.96 -1.25 -7.02
C ALA A 93 -0.40 -0.26 -5.99
N LEU A 94 0.55 0.59 -6.40
CA LEU A 94 1.11 1.64 -5.54
C LEU A 94 0.07 2.69 -5.12
N HIS A 95 -0.90 3.03 -5.98
CA HIS A 95 -2.03 3.88 -5.59
C HIS A 95 -2.89 3.23 -4.48
N CYS A 96 -3.18 1.94 -4.60
CA CYS A 96 -3.89 1.18 -3.57
C CYS A 96 -3.10 1.11 -2.25
N LEU A 97 -1.77 0.94 -2.32
CA LEU A 97 -0.89 0.96 -1.14
C LEU A 97 -0.92 2.33 -0.44
N ALA A 98 -0.84 3.44 -1.19
CA ALA A 98 -0.98 4.78 -0.63
C ALA A 98 -2.32 4.97 0.08
N GLY A 99 -3.41 4.46 -0.49
CA GLY A 99 -4.74 4.47 0.14
C GLY A 99 -4.77 3.69 1.46
N TRP A 100 -4.10 2.55 1.54
CA TRP A 100 -3.94 1.79 2.78
C TRP A 100 -3.16 2.55 3.85
N VAL A 101 -2.06 3.22 3.48
CA VAL A 101 -1.30 4.08 4.40
C VAL A 101 -2.20 5.18 4.99
N GLN A 102 -2.97 5.85 4.14
CA GLN A 102 -3.91 6.88 4.58
C GLN A 102 -4.99 6.33 5.51
N ALA A 103 -5.52 5.13 5.24
CA ALA A 103 -6.49 4.46 6.09
C ALA A 103 -5.92 4.15 7.48
N LYS A 104 -4.66 3.68 7.56
CA LYS A 104 -3.95 3.43 8.83
C LYS A 104 -3.76 4.72 9.62
N VAL A 105 -3.33 5.79 8.96
CA VAL A 105 -3.15 7.10 9.58
C VAL A 105 -4.47 7.62 10.14
N HIS A 106 -5.56 7.51 9.37
CA HIS A 106 -6.89 7.89 9.82
C HIS A 106 -7.33 7.10 11.05
N ALA A 107 -7.13 5.77 11.05
CA ALA A 107 -7.51 4.91 12.17
C ALA A 107 -6.75 5.25 13.46
N LEU A 108 -5.45 5.54 13.36
CA LEU A 108 -4.63 5.92 14.51
C LEU A 108 -4.98 7.30 15.08
N ARG A 109 -5.44 8.25 14.24
CA ARG A 109 -5.92 9.56 14.71
C ARG A 109 -7.29 9.52 15.39
N ALA A 110 -8.08 8.48 15.11
CA ALA A 110 -9.40 8.28 15.67
C ALA A 110 -9.39 7.45 16.97
N ALA A 111 -8.23 6.91 17.35
CA ALA A 111 -7.99 6.17 18.59
C ALA A 111 -7.47 7.11 19.69
#